data_AF-A0A8B3LSL6-F1
#
_entry.id   AF-A0A8B3LSL6-F1
#
_cell.length_a   1.000
_cell.length_b   1.000
_cell.length_c   1.000
_cell.angle_alpha   90.00
_cell.angle_beta   90.00
_cell.angle_gamma   90.00
#
_symmetry.space_group_name_H-M   'P 1'
#
loop_
_entity.id
_entity.type
_entity.pdbx_description
1 polymer ?
#
loop_
_entity_poly.entity_id
_entity_poly.type
_entity_poly.pdbx_seq_one_letter_code
_entity_poly.pdbx_strand_id
1 'polypeptide(L)'
;MDEQKKLALISRMGALQKYNGGIAPLSMPLVTLEEYFDGAQGEAGLLCNSPEAPNNDTVLATFQSIRKKPEVHDVRIAIVQCDDGEWPFSDKVVITTRASEEHVIGWLPSGFEPDETWEGDVDHLPAEQIEVPAGYRKLWLWYD
;
A
#
# COMPACT_ATOMS: atom_id res chain seq x y z
N MET A 1 7.03 2.54 -18.32
CA MET A 1 6.94 1.62 -17.17
C MET A 1 7.77 0.38 -17.48
N ASP A 2 8.33 -0.28 -16.48
CA ASP A 2 9.04 -1.55 -16.68
C ASP A 2 8.02 -2.71 -16.77
N GLU A 3 7.87 -3.28 -17.97
CA GLU A 3 6.90 -4.34 -18.24
C GLU A 3 7.17 -5.63 -17.47
N GLN A 4 8.44 -5.98 -17.23
CA GLN A 4 8.78 -7.19 -16.50
C GLN A 4 8.37 -7.06 -15.03
N LYS A 5 8.62 -5.89 -14.42
CA LYS A 5 8.24 -5.63 -13.02
C LYS A 5 6.74 -5.50 -12.86
N LYS A 6 6.04 -4.89 -13.83
CA LYS A 6 4.58 -4.87 -13.87
C LYS A 6 3.99 -6.28 -13.85
N LEU A 7 4.47 -7.15 -14.75
CA LEU A 7 4.00 -8.54 -14.81
C LEU A 7 4.30 -9.31 -13.53
N ALA A 8 5.40 -9.02 -12.84
CA ALA A 8 5.71 -9.62 -11.55
C ALA A 8 4.70 -9.20 -10.47
N LEU A 9 4.29 -7.92 -10.42
CA LEU A 9 3.26 -7.44 -9.50
C LEU A 9 1.88 -8.02 -9.82
N ILE A 10 1.50 -8.06 -11.11
CA ILE A 10 0.25 -8.71 -11.53
C ILE A 10 0.26 -10.19 -11.12
N SER A 11 1.40 -10.87 -11.24
CA SER A 11 1.53 -12.25 -10.77
C SER A 11 1.35 -12.39 -9.25
N ARG A 12 1.67 -11.37 -8.45
CA ARG A 12 1.44 -11.38 -6.99
C ARG A 12 -0.04 -11.30 -6.63
N MET A 13 -0.88 -10.73 -7.49
CA MET A 13 -2.34 -10.66 -7.28
C MET A 13 -3.02 -12.04 -7.24
N GLY A 14 -2.34 -13.10 -7.68
CA GLY A 14 -2.79 -14.48 -7.48
C GLY A 14 -4.12 -14.78 -8.16
N ALA A 15 -5.13 -15.23 -7.40
CA ALA A 15 -6.46 -15.51 -7.94
C ALA A 15 -7.21 -14.20 -8.21
N LEU A 16 -7.74 -14.06 -9.42
CA LEU A 16 -8.32 -12.81 -9.93
C LEU A 16 -9.83 -12.90 -10.15
N GLN A 17 -10.50 -11.77 -10.03
CA GLN A 17 -11.88 -11.54 -10.45
C GLN A 17 -11.99 -10.26 -11.29
N LYS A 18 -13.04 -10.15 -12.10
CA LYS A 18 -13.33 -8.91 -12.84
C LYS A 18 -13.81 -7.83 -11.88
N TYR A 19 -13.29 -6.62 -12.01
CA TYR A 19 -13.66 -5.50 -11.16
C TYR A 19 -13.49 -4.18 -11.94
N ASN A 20 -14.52 -3.34 -12.00
CA ASN A 20 -14.51 -2.01 -12.64
C ASN A 20 -13.87 -1.91 -14.04
N GLY A 21 -13.95 -2.97 -14.86
CA GLY A 21 -13.36 -2.99 -16.20
C GLY A 21 -11.92 -3.52 -16.25
N GLY A 22 -11.27 -3.67 -15.09
CA GLY A 22 -10.00 -4.35 -14.90
C GLY A 22 -10.13 -5.67 -14.13
N ILE A 23 -9.08 -6.00 -13.39
CA ILE A 23 -8.98 -7.18 -12.51
C ILE A 23 -8.68 -6.77 -11.08
N ALA A 24 -9.23 -7.51 -10.12
CA ALA A 24 -8.89 -7.39 -8.70
C ALA A 24 -8.50 -8.75 -8.14
N PRO A 25 -7.57 -8.82 -7.17
CA PRO A 25 -7.27 -10.06 -6.48
C PRO A 25 -8.43 -10.46 -5.57
N LEU A 26 -8.64 -11.77 -5.37
CA LEU A 26 -9.55 -12.28 -4.35
C LEU A 26 -9.04 -12.02 -2.92
N SER A 27 -7.72 -11.86 -2.77
CA SER A 27 -7.04 -11.49 -1.53
C SER A 27 -5.90 -10.55 -1.88
N MET A 28 -5.91 -9.34 -1.33
CA MET A 28 -4.92 -8.30 -1.65
C MET A 28 -3.50 -8.78 -1.29
N PRO A 29 -2.55 -8.84 -2.24
CA PRO A 29 -1.16 -9.13 -1.89
C PRO A 29 -0.56 -7.93 -1.15
N LEU A 30 0.28 -8.21 -0.15
CA LEU A 30 0.99 -7.21 0.64
C LEU A 30 2.45 -7.15 0.16
N VAL A 31 2.71 -6.27 -0.80
CA VAL A 31 4.04 -6.12 -1.41
C VAL A 31 4.87 -5.08 -0.65
N THR A 32 6.19 -5.22 -0.73
CA THR A 32 7.13 -4.23 -0.17
C THR A 32 7.05 -2.92 -0.95
N LEU A 33 7.54 -1.83 -0.32
CA LEU A 33 7.71 -0.55 -1.00
C LEU A 33 8.57 -0.68 -2.26
N GLU A 34 9.66 -1.46 -2.17
CA GLU A 34 10.57 -1.67 -3.28
C GLU A 34 9.88 -2.41 -4.44
N GLU A 35 9.12 -3.48 -4.17
CA GLU A 35 8.37 -4.19 -5.20
C GLU A 35 7.34 -3.29 -5.90
N TYR A 36 6.65 -2.43 -5.14
CA TYR A 36 5.58 -1.59 -5.68
C TYR A 36 6.06 -0.39 -6.49
N PHE A 37 7.18 0.23 -6.09
CA PHE A 37 7.67 1.45 -6.74
C PHE A 37 8.75 1.19 -7.79
N ASP A 38 9.48 0.07 -7.71
CA ASP A 38 10.55 -0.23 -8.65
C ASP A 38 10.00 -0.59 -10.04
N GLY A 39 10.21 0.28 -11.03
CA GLY A 39 9.71 0.13 -12.40
C GLY A 39 8.43 0.91 -12.71
N ALA A 40 7.78 1.45 -11.69
CA ALA A 40 6.66 2.38 -11.86
C ALA A 40 7.16 3.67 -12.54
N GLN A 41 6.39 4.18 -13.51
CA GLN A 41 6.65 5.48 -14.15
C GLN A 41 5.38 6.32 -14.06
N GLY A 42 5.51 7.62 -13.77
CA GLY A 42 4.36 8.48 -13.52
C GLY A 42 3.88 8.39 -12.07
N GLU A 43 2.57 8.45 -11.85
CA GLU A 43 1.94 8.30 -10.55
C GLU A 43 1.63 6.82 -10.29
N ALA A 44 2.10 6.26 -9.17
CA ALA A 44 1.97 4.85 -8.83
C ALA A 44 0.56 4.48 -8.32
N GLY A 45 -0.50 5.18 -8.75
CA GLY A 45 -1.87 4.86 -8.36
C GLY A 45 -2.04 4.62 -6.86
N LEU A 46 -1.50 5.53 -6.03
CA LEU A 46 -1.57 5.56 -4.57
C LEU A 46 -1.70 7.01 -4.11
N LEU A 47 -2.34 7.25 -2.96
CA LEU A 47 -2.72 8.59 -2.48
C LEU A 47 -3.70 9.29 -3.44
N CYS A 48 -4.70 8.57 -3.94
CA CYS A 48 -5.71 9.09 -4.87
C CYS A 48 -6.51 10.28 -4.32
N ASN A 49 -6.57 10.41 -2.99
CA ASN A 49 -7.19 11.52 -2.28
C ASN A 49 -6.32 12.79 -2.21
N SER A 50 -5.03 12.70 -2.56
CA SER A 50 -4.09 13.81 -2.38
C SER A 50 -4.28 14.90 -3.44
N PRO A 51 -4.52 16.17 -3.05
CA PRO A 51 -4.71 17.27 -4.00
C PRO A 51 -3.40 17.66 -4.71
N GLU A 52 -2.25 17.26 -4.18
CA GLU A 52 -0.93 17.65 -4.68
C GLU A 52 -0.35 16.66 -5.69
N ALA A 53 -0.95 15.47 -5.82
CA ALA A 53 -0.49 14.38 -6.70
C ALA A 53 1.04 14.14 -6.59
N PRO A 54 1.55 13.74 -5.40
CA PRO A 54 2.98 13.58 -5.19
C PRO A 54 3.56 12.50 -6.10
N ASN A 55 4.76 12.74 -6.63
CA ASN A 55 5.44 11.76 -7.47
C ASN A 55 5.89 10.54 -6.64
N ASN A 56 6.14 9.43 -7.34
CA ASN A 56 6.53 8.15 -6.75
C ASN A 56 7.74 8.21 -5.83
N ASP A 57 8.76 9.00 -6.17
CA ASP A 57 9.97 9.11 -5.36
C ASP A 57 9.67 9.77 -4.02
N THR A 58 8.80 10.79 -4.02
CA THR A 58 8.33 11.45 -2.80
C THR A 58 7.52 10.48 -1.94
N VAL A 59 6.58 9.73 -2.55
CA VAL A 59 5.75 8.77 -1.81
C VAL A 59 6.61 7.66 -1.20
N LEU A 60 7.52 7.08 -1.99
CA LEU A 60 8.47 6.06 -1.55
C LEU A 60 9.34 6.58 -0.41
N ALA A 61 9.92 7.78 -0.54
CA ALA A 61 10.79 8.35 0.47
C ALA A 61 10.06 8.58 1.80
N THR A 62 8.81 9.05 1.76
CA THR A 62 7.97 9.24 2.94
C THR A 62 7.76 7.92 3.69
N PHE A 63 7.27 6.88 3.01
CA PHE A 63 7.00 5.59 3.68
C PHE A 63 8.27 4.84 4.08
N GLN A 64 9.38 5.01 3.35
CA GLN A 64 10.69 4.52 3.81
C GLN A 64 11.15 5.23 5.08
N SER A 65 10.86 6.53 5.24
CA SER A 65 11.20 7.25 6.47
C SER A 65 10.38 6.76 7.67
N ILE A 66 9.10 6.43 7.46
CA ILE A 66 8.22 5.81 8.46
C ILE A 66 8.74 4.41 8.82
N ARG A 67 9.10 3.59 7.82
CA ARG A 67 9.67 2.24 8.05
C ARG A 67 10.94 2.26 8.90
N LYS A 68 11.70 3.36 8.90
CA LYS A 68 12.93 3.52 9.71
C LYS A 68 12.65 3.88 11.18
N LYS A 69 11.41 4.14 11.58
CA LYS A 69 11.05 4.44 12.97
C LYS A 69 11.22 3.20 13.85
N PRO A 70 11.76 3.31 15.08
CA PRO A 70 11.99 2.15 15.97
C PRO A 70 10.71 1.47 16.47
N GLU A 71 9.55 2.09 16.27
CA GLU A 71 8.23 1.53 16.56
C GLU A 71 7.62 0.78 15.37
N VAL A 72 8.20 0.90 14.18
CA VAL A 72 7.70 0.28 12.95
C VAL A 72 8.53 -0.96 12.65
N HIS A 73 7.84 -2.08 12.45
CA HIS A 73 8.44 -3.33 12.02
C HIS A 73 8.50 -3.43 10.50
N ASP A 74 7.40 -3.07 9.82
CA ASP A 74 7.28 -3.21 8.38
C ASP A 74 6.26 -2.23 7.79
N VAL A 75 6.40 -1.94 6.50
CA VAL A 75 5.46 -1.13 5.71
C VAL A 75 5.22 -1.84 4.38
N ARG A 76 3.94 -2.11 4.07
CA ARG A 76 3.48 -2.81 2.87
C ARG A 76 2.46 -2.00 2.10
N ILE A 77 2.38 -2.25 0.80
CA ILE A 77 1.33 -1.74 -0.07
C ILE A 77 0.37 -2.89 -0.39
N ALA A 78 -0.93 -2.65 -0.25
CA ALA A 78 -1.96 -3.63 -0.58
C ALA A 78 -2.48 -3.38 -2.00
N ILE A 79 -2.17 -4.25 -2.95
CA ILE A 79 -2.63 -4.09 -4.34
C ILE A 79 -4.13 -4.45 -4.40
N VAL A 80 -4.95 -3.54 -4.93
CA VAL A 80 -6.42 -3.71 -4.93
C VAL A 80 -6.99 -3.95 -6.31
N GLN A 81 -6.37 -3.42 -7.37
CA GLN A 81 -6.81 -3.69 -8.74
C GLN A 81 -5.68 -3.44 -9.75
N CYS A 82 -5.90 -3.87 -10.98
CA CYS A 82 -5.09 -3.52 -12.12
C CYS A 82 -6.00 -3.37 -13.34
N ASP A 83 -5.97 -2.19 -13.96
CA ASP A 83 -6.62 -1.97 -15.24
C ASP A 83 -5.75 -2.54 -16.38
N ASP A 84 -6.36 -2.77 -17.54
CA ASP A 84 -5.67 -3.39 -18.66
C ASP A 84 -4.52 -2.50 -19.16
N GLY A 85 -3.31 -3.05 -19.17
CA GLY A 85 -2.09 -2.34 -19.59
C GLY A 85 -1.45 -1.45 -18.53
N GLU A 86 -2.12 -1.15 -17.42
CA GLU A 86 -1.69 -0.18 -16.41
C GLU A 86 -0.85 -0.79 -15.28
N TRP A 87 -0.15 0.06 -14.50
CA TRP A 87 0.49 -0.38 -13.26
C TRP A 87 -0.59 -0.77 -12.24
N PRO A 88 -0.36 -1.82 -11.41
CA PRO A 88 -1.32 -2.16 -10.36
C PRO A 88 -1.56 -0.99 -9.41
N PHE A 89 -2.83 -0.77 -9.09
CA PHE A 89 -3.31 0.32 -8.25
C PHE A 89 -3.43 -0.13 -6.79
N SER A 90 -3.20 0.82 -5.89
CA SER A 90 -3.37 0.65 -4.45
C SER A 90 -3.98 1.91 -3.84
N ASP A 91 -4.96 1.70 -2.98
CA ASP A 91 -5.53 2.75 -2.12
C ASP A 91 -5.16 2.53 -0.65
N LYS A 92 -4.23 1.61 -0.36
CA LYS A 92 -3.97 1.14 1.01
C LYS A 92 -2.49 0.92 1.30
N VAL A 93 -2.07 1.45 2.45
CA VAL A 93 -0.76 1.17 3.07
C VAL A 93 -0.98 0.45 4.39
N VAL A 94 -0.22 -0.62 4.63
CA VAL A 94 -0.27 -1.40 5.86
C VAL A 94 1.02 -1.21 6.63
N ILE A 95 0.93 -0.65 7.83
CA ILE A 95 2.06 -0.42 8.72
C ILE A 95 1.98 -1.42 9.87
N THR A 96 3.01 -2.27 10.02
CA THR A 96 3.15 -3.12 11.20
C THR A 96 3.90 -2.34 12.27
N THR A 97 3.22 -1.94 13.35
CA THR A 97 3.75 -0.97 14.32
C THR A 97 3.28 -1.23 15.74
N ARG A 98 4.03 -0.72 16.71
CA ARG A 98 3.61 -0.58 18.12
C ARG A 98 3.26 0.86 18.50
N ALA A 99 3.43 1.83 17.61
CA ALA A 99 3.02 3.22 17.83
C ALA A 99 1.49 3.35 17.78
N SER A 100 0.92 4.36 18.44
CA SER A 100 -0.50 4.70 18.32
C SER A 100 -0.81 5.19 16.90
N GLU A 101 -2.08 5.08 16.50
CA GLU A 101 -2.60 5.66 15.26
C GLU A 101 -2.24 7.15 15.14
N GLU A 102 -2.50 7.93 16.19
CA GLU A 102 -2.18 9.37 16.26
C GLU A 102 -0.70 9.66 15.96
N HIS A 103 0.23 8.85 16.49
CA HIS A 103 1.65 9.02 16.20
C HIS A 103 1.98 8.70 14.74
N VAL A 104 1.38 7.66 14.17
CA VAL A 104 1.61 7.30 12.77
C VAL A 104 1.08 8.38 11.83
N ILE A 105 -0.14 8.86 12.08
CA ILE A 105 -0.72 9.98 11.32
C ILE A 105 0.16 11.23 11.45
N GLY A 106 0.65 11.53 12.65
CA GLY A 106 1.54 12.66 12.89
C GLY A 106 2.92 12.57 12.22
N TRP A 107 3.29 11.44 11.62
CA TRP A 107 4.50 11.31 10.81
C TRP A 107 4.27 11.62 9.33
N LEU A 108 3.01 11.62 8.88
CA LEU A 108 2.67 11.88 7.49
C LEU A 108 2.81 13.40 7.22
N PRO A 109 3.40 13.78 6.08
CA PRO A 109 3.39 15.18 5.66
C PRO A 109 1.97 15.62 5.26
N SER A 110 1.77 16.93 5.14
CA SER A 110 0.55 17.49 4.56
C SER A 110 0.29 16.89 3.17
N GLY A 111 -0.95 16.52 2.89
CA GLY A 111 -1.37 15.89 1.63
C GLY A 111 -1.18 14.37 1.58
N PHE A 112 -0.75 13.74 2.67
CA PHE A 112 -0.59 12.28 2.80
C PHE A 112 -1.55 11.69 3.85
N GLU A 113 -2.50 12.49 4.33
CA GLU A 113 -3.48 12.06 5.32
C GLU A 113 -4.38 10.95 4.73
N PRO A 114 -4.58 9.83 5.44
CA PRO A 114 -5.57 8.85 5.06
C PRO A 114 -6.97 9.37 5.35
N ASP A 115 -7.95 8.92 4.57
CA ASP A 115 -9.37 9.18 4.82
C ASP A 115 -9.87 8.36 6.01
N GLU A 116 -9.35 7.14 6.17
CA GLU A 116 -9.68 6.25 7.28
C GLU A 116 -8.49 5.39 7.69
N THR A 117 -8.50 4.93 8.94
CA THR A 117 -7.55 3.93 9.42
C THR A 117 -8.28 2.74 10.05
N TRP A 118 -7.66 1.56 9.96
CA TRP A 118 -8.17 0.34 10.59
C TRP A 118 -7.07 -0.42 11.31
N GLU A 119 -7.39 -1.05 12.44
CA GLU A 119 -6.44 -1.86 13.20
C GLU A 119 -6.69 -3.36 13.05
N GLY A 120 -5.61 -4.14 12.95
CA GLY A 120 -5.67 -5.59 12.88
C GLY A 120 -6.01 -6.14 11.49
N ASP A 121 -6.42 -7.40 11.45
CA ASP A 121 -7.01 -7.97 10.23
C ASP A 121 -8.48 -7.56 10.15
N VAL A 122 -8.90 -7.14 8.96
CA VAL A 122 -10.23 -6.61 8.71
C VAL A 122 -11.01 -7.66 7.91
N ASP A 123 -12.04 -8.26 8.53
CA ASP A 123 -12.75 -9.44 7.98
C ASP A 123 -13.30 -9.26 6.56
N HIS A 124 -13.65 -8.02 6.19
CA HIS A 124 -14.21 -7.69 4.88
C HIS A 124 -13.15 -7.26 3.84
N LEU A 125 -11.88 -7.24 4.22
CA LEU A 125 -10.73 -6.89 3.37
C LEU A 125 -9.74 -8.06 3.35
N PRO A 126 -10.03 -9.15 2.62
CA PRO A 126 -9.11 -10.28 2.54
C PRO A 126 -7.76 -9.83 1.98
N ALA A 127 -6.72 -10.12 2.74
CA ALA A 127 -5.35 -9.77 2.40
C ALA A 127 -4.39 -10.90 2.75
N GLU A 128 -3.24 -10.90 2.09
CA GLU A 128 -2.13 -11.79 2.38
C GLU A 128 -1.75 -11.70 3.87
N GLN A 129 -1.53 -12.86 4.47
CA GLN A 129 -1.09 -12.96 5.85
C GLN A 129 0.42 -12.70 5.92
N ILE A 130 0.80 -11.76 6.77
CA ILE A 130 2.20 -11.42 7.06
C ILE A 130 2.47 -11.65 8.54
N GLU A 131 3.73 -11.95 8.86
CA GLU A 131 4.15 -12.11 10.26
C GLU A 131 4.02 -10.77 11.00
N VAL A 132 3.35 -10.80 12.15
CA VAL A 132 3.24 -9.66 13.06
C VAL A 132 3.93 -10.06 14.37
N PRO A 133 5.12 -9.49 14.68
CA PRO A 133 5.83 -9.83 15.90
C PRO A 133 5.01 -9.51 17.15
N ALA A 134 5.28 -10.22 18.25
CA ALA A 134 4.60 -9.97 19.52
C ALA A 134 4.72 -8.49 19.96
N GLY A 135 3.59 -7.89 20.31
CA GLY A 135 3.50 -6.48 20.69
C GLY A 135 3.39 -5.49 19.54
N TYR A 136 3.39 -5.97 18.29
CA TYR A 136 3.05 -5.17 17.11
C TYR A 136 1.61 -5.45 16.68
N ARG A 137 1.05 -4.54 15.89
CA ARG A 137 -0.24 -4.69 15.20
C ARG A 137 -0.17 -4.11 13.79
N LYS A 138 -1.10 -4.52 12.93
CA LYS A 138 -1.32 -3.87 11.62
C LYS A 138 -2.14 -2.61 11.84
N LEU A 139 -1.71 -1.52 11.22
CA LEU A 139 -2.48 -0.30 11.04
C LEU A 139 -2.60 -0.06 9.54
N TRP A 140 -3.83 -0.07 9.04
CA TRP A 140 -4.17 0.21 7.66
C TRP A 140 -4.41 1.70 7.51
N LEU A 141 -3.85 2.29 6.47
CA LEU A 141 -4.11 3.66 6.02
C LEU A 141 -4.83 3.54 4.68
N TRP A 142 -6.06 4.04 4.60
CA TRP A 142 -6.87 4.03 3.38
C TRP A 142 -7.00 5.43 2.79
N TYR A 143 -6.98 5.51 1.46
CA TYR A 143 -7.00 6.73 0.66
C TYR A 143 -8.10 6.62 -0.40
N ASP A 144 -9.03 7.57 -0.51
CA ASP A 144 -10.11 7.57 -1.52
C ASP A 144 -10.14 8.84 -2.39
#